data_AF-A0A7V2INX1-F1
#
_entry.id   AF-A0A7V2INX1-F1
#
_cell.length_a   1.000
_cell.length_b   1.000
_cell.length_c   1.000
_cell.angle_alpha   90.00
_cell.angle_beta   90.00
_cell.angle_gamma   90.00
#
_symmetry.space_group_name_H-M   'P 1'
#
loop_
_entity.id
_entity.type
_entity.pdbx_description
1 polymer ?
#
loop_
_entity_poly.entity_id
_entity_poly.type
_entity_poly.pdbx_seq_one_letter_code
_entity_poly.pdbx_strand_id
1 'polypeptide(L)'
;MRVSYTAHRAPQRTNPRVSGMIQRRKTTTAQVGPLRIGGQHPIVVQSMTKVATTDVGRCVRQVRRLIEAGCDLVRIAVPTAAATRAFKEIVDRVSVPLVADVHFSADRAIEAIEAGAAKIRLNPGNLRGRGDVERVIDCAKAHGIAVRIGV
;
A
#
# COMPACT_ATOMS: atom_id res chain seq x y z
N MET A 1 -13.16 -20.17 8.64
CA MET A 1 -14.07 -19.09 8.21
C MET A 1 -13.46 -18.37 7.01
N ARG A 2 -14.04 -18.49 5.81
CA ARG A 2 -13.61 -17.73 4.62
C ARG A 2 -14.32 -16.38 4.65
N VAL A 3 -13.58 -15.29 4.86
CA VAL A 3 -14.13 -13.93 4.71
C VAL A 3 -14.13 -13.62 3.22
N SER A 4 -15.31 -13.73 2.60
CA SER A 4 -15.55 -13.34 1.22
C SER A 4 -15.50 -11.81 1.10
N TYR A 5 -14.60 -11.31 0.26
CA TYR A 5 -14.46 -9.90 -0.05
C TYR A 5 -15.61 -9.47 -0.99
N THR A 6 -16.75 -9.05 -0.43
CA THR A 6 -17.78 -8.35 -1.21
C THR A 6 -17.29 -6.94 -1.48
N ALA A 7 -16.82 -6.70 -2.71
CA ALA A 7 -16.55 -5.36 -3.19
C ALA A 7 -17.84 -4.54 -3.16
N HIS A 8 -18.00 -3.67 -2.16
CA HIS A 8 -19.07 -2.68 -2.14
C HIS A 8 -18.83 -1.71 -3.31
N ARG A 9 -19.54 -1.91 -4.42
CA ARG A 9 -19.60 -0.95 -5.52
C ARG A 9 -20.38 0.28 -5.05
N ALA A 10 -19.67 1.39 -4.80
CA ALA A 10 -20.30 2.70 -4.67
C ALA A 10 -21.07 3.06 -5.97
N PRO A 11 -22.19 3.79 -5.89
CA PRO A 11 -22.95 4.21 -7.05
C PRO A 11 -22.09 5.09 -7.99
N GLN A 12 -22.10 4.75 -9.28
CA GLN A 12 -21.34 5.46 -10.30
C GLN A 12 -21.87 6.90 -10.43
N ARG A 13 -21.04 7.88 -10.07
CA ARG A 13 -21.31 9.29 -10.39
C ARG A 13 -21.15 9.48 -11.90
N THR A 14 -22.25 9.73 -12.60
CA THR A 14 -22.23 10.04 -14.04
C THR A 14 -21.72 11.47 -14.26
N ASN A 15 -20.44 11.61 -14.58
CA ASN A 15 -19.87 12.88 -15.03
C ASN A 15 -20.09 13.00 -16.56
N PRO A 16 -20.65 14.11 -17.08
CA PRO A 16 -20.98 14.19 -18.50
C PRO A 16 -19.72 14.47 -19.34
N ARG A 17 -19.62 13.73 -20.46
CA ARG A 17 -18.78 13.92 -21.66
C ARG A 17 -17.27 13.61 -21.54
N VAL A 18 -16.94 12.33 -21.67
CA VAL A 18 -15.79 11.89 -22.49
C VAL A 18 -16.39 11.10 -23.66
N SER A 19 -16.46 11.74 -24.84
CA SER A 19 -17.12 11.23 -26.05
C SER A 19 -16.29 10.17 -26.82
N GLY A 20 -15.29 9.56 -26.18
CA GLY A 20 -14.47 8.52 -26.78
C GLY A 20 -14.26 7.37 -25.79
N MET A 21 -14.29 6.13 -26.29
CA MET A 21 -13.93 4.96 -25.50
C MET A 21 -12.49 5.13 -24.99
N ILE A 22 -12.33 5.31 -23.68
CA ILE A 22 -11.01 5.50 -23.05
C ILE A 22 -10.18 4.24 -23.30
N GLN A 23 -9.14 4.36 -24.13
CA GLN A 23 -8.19 3.28 -24.38
C GLN A 23 -7.21 3.18 -23.21
N ARG A 24 -7.31 2.10 -22.44
CA ARG A 24 -6.42 1.86 -21.31
C ARG A 24 -5.01 1.49 -21.78
N ARG A 25 -3.98 2.09 -21.17
CA ARG A 25 -2.57 1.73 -21.40
C ARG A 25 -2.31 0.27 -21.05
N LYS A 26 -1.72 -0.48 -21.98
CA LYS A 26 -1.24 -1.85 -21.72
C LYS A 26 -0.10 -1.81 -20.70
N THR A 27 -0.25 -2.59 -19.63
CA THR A 27 0.70 -2.70 -18.52
C THR A 27 0.75 -4.13 -18.01
N THR A 28 1.85 -4.50 -17.36
CA THR A 28 1.92 -5.74 -16.59
C THR A 28 1.05 -5.63 -15.33
N THR A 29 0.66 -6.78 -14.78
CA THR A 29 -0.09 -6.85 -13.52
C THR A 29 0.87 -7.02 -12.35
N ALA A 30 0.77 -6.15 -11.34
CA ALA A 30 1.42 -6.31 -10.06
C ALA A 30 0.41 -6.79 -9.01
N GLN A 31 0.83 -7.74 -8.16
CA GLN A 31 0.02 -8.22 -7.05
C GLN A 31 0.33 -7.44 -5.76
N VAL A 32 -0.71 -7.01 -5.03
CA VAL A 32 -0.60 -6.29 -3.75
C VAL A 32 -1.58 -6.94 -2.77
N GLY A 33 -1.10 -7.91 -1.99
CA GLY A 33 -1.97 -8.79 -1.22
C GLY A 33 -3.00 -9.49 -2.13
N PRO A 34 -4.32 -9.35 -1.89
CA PRO A 34 -5.37 -9.88 -2.76
C PRO A 34 -5.64 -9.01 -4.00
N LEU A 35 -5.06 -7.80 -4.12
CA LEU A 35 -5.34 -6.88 -5.21
C LEU A 35 -4.43 -7.14 -6.41
N ARG A 36 -4.96 -6.85 -7.61
CA ARG A 36 -4.23 -6.86 -8.88
C ARG A 36 -4.26 -5.46 -9.48
N ILE A 37 -3.09 -4.86 -9.69
CA ILE A 37 -2.93 -3.49 -10.20
C ILE A 37 -2.27 -3.56 -11.58
N GLY A 38 -2.83 -2.88 -12.57
CA GLY A 38 -2.34 -2.89 -13.95
C GLY A 38 -3.12 -3.86 -14.84
N GLY A 39 -2.62 -4.10 -16.06
CA GLY A 39 -3.29 -4.91 -17.06
C GLY A 39 -4.73 -4.46 -17.32
N GLN A 40 -5.65 -5.42 -17.42
CA GLN A 40 -7.09 -5.19 -17.60
C GLN A 40 -7.87 -5.11 -16.26
N HIS A 41 -7.18 -5.11 -15.11
CA HIS A 41 -7.85 -5.06 -13.80
C HIS A 41 -8.42 -3.67 -13.51
N PRO A 42 -9.51 -3.54 -12.73
CA PRO A 42 -10.08 -2.25 -12.35
C PRO A 42 -9.05 -1.27 -11.77
N ILE A 43 -9.28 0.04 -11.93
CA ILE A 43 -8.42 1.04 -11.29
C ILE A 43 -8.64 0.95 -9.79
N VAL A 44 -7.56 0.68 -9.06
CA VAL A 44 -7.55 0.55 -7.60
C VAL A 44 -7.43 1.94 -6.96
N VAL A 45 -8.29 2.24 -5.99
CA VAL A 45 -8.31 3.50 -5.25
C VAL A 45 -7.38 3.39 -4.04
N GLN A 46 -6.38 4.28 -3.98
CA GLN A 46 -5.42 4.34 -2.87
C GLN A 46 -5.50 5.69 -2.16
N SER A 47 -5.39 5.68 -0.83
CA SER A 47 -5.25 6.88 0.01
C SER A 47 -4.12 6.71 1.02
N MET A 48 -3.91 7.71 1.88
CA MET A 48 -2.84 7.72 2.89
C MET A 48 -3.37 8.26 4.21
N THR A 49 -2.94 7.66 5.31
CA THR A 49 -3.20 8.21 6.65
C THR A 49 -2.46 9.53 6.85
N LYS A 50 -2.97 10.37 7.76
CA LYS A 50 -2.31 11.62 8.20
C LYS A 50 -1.97 11.61 9.69
N VAL A 51 -2.40 10.58 10.42
CA VAL A 51 -2.14 10.44 11.85
C VAL A 51 -0.83 9.69 12.07
N ALA A 52 -0.19 9.93 13.21
CA ALA A 52 1.04 9.24 13.58
C ALA A 52 0.80 7.73 13.65
N THR A 53 1.66 6.95 13.00
CA THR A 53 1.57 5.48 12.96
C THR A 53 1.70 4.85 14.34
N THR A 54 2.44 5.50 15.24
CA THR A 54 2.59 5.08 16.64
C THR A 54 1.31 5.22 17.45
N ASP A 55 0.35 6.05 17.03
CA ASP A 55 -1.01 6.04 17.57
C ASP A 55 -1.85 5.01 16.83
N VAL A 56 -1.62 3.73 17.19
CA VAL A 56 -2.26 2.56 16.55
C VAL A 56 -3.78 2.72 16.51
N GLY A 57 -4.39 3.15 17.61
CA GLY A 57 -5.83 3.30 17.73
C GLY A 57 -6.38 4.34 16.74
N ARG A 58 -5.76 5.53 16.67
CA ARG A 58 -6.19 6.57 15.73
C ARG A 58 -5.88 6.19 14.29
N CYS A 59 -4.77 5.49 14.04
CA CYS A 59 -4.41 5.01 12.72
C CYS A 59 -5.41 3.99 12.19
N VAL A 60 -5.75 2.95 12.98
CA VAL A 60 -6.77 1.96 12.63
C VAL A 60 -8.13 2.62 12.36
N ARG A 61 -8.55 3.59 13.19
CA ARG A 61 -9.80 4.35 12.96
C ARG A 61 -9.76 5.13 11.64
N GLN A 62 -8.64 5.77 11.31
CA GLN A 62 -8.51 6.48 10.04
C GLN A 62 -8.49 5.52 8.84
N VAL A 63 -7.81 4.37 8.95
CA VAL A 63 -7.82 3.34 7.91
C VAL A 63 -9.25 2.88 7.65
N ARG A 64 -10.03 2.56 8.69
CA ARG A 64 -11.45 2.15 8.55
C ARG A 64 -12.31 3.21 7.85
N ARG A 65 -12.15 4.49 8.21
CA ARG A 65 -12.84 5.60 7.51
C ARG A 65 -12.47 5.70 6.03
N LEU A 66 -11.21 5.41 5.67
CA LEU A 66 -10.79 5.37 4.26
C LEU A 66 -11.42 4.19 3.53
N ILE A 67 -11.51 3.02 4.16
CA ILE A 67 -12.19 1.84 3.60
C ILE A 67 -13.67 2.15 3.35
N GLU A 68 -14.36 2.73 4.34
CA GLU A 68 -15.78 3.15 4.23
C GLU A 68 -16.00 4.14 3.08
N ALA A 69 -15.00 4.98 2.78
CA ALA A 69 -15.02 5.91 1.65
C ALA A 69 -14.69 5.26 0.29
N GLY A 70 -14.44 3.96 0.24
CA GLY A 70 -14.14 3.20 -0.98
C GLY A 70 -12.65 3.04 -1.30
N CYS A 71 -11.76 3.18 -0.32
CA CYS A 71 -10.33 2.95 -0.51
C CYS A 71 -10.01 1.45 -0.52
N ASP A 72 -9.32 0.98 -1.56
CA ASP A 72 -8.95 -0.44 -1.73
C ASP A 72 -7.67 -0.81 -0.97
N LEU A 73 -6.72 0.11 -0.85
CA LEU A 73 -5.48 -0.04 -0.08
C LEU A 73 -5.04 1.29 0.53
N VAL A 74 -4.40 1.23 1.70
CA VAL A 74 -4.04 2.44 2.45
C VAL A 74 -2.53 2.51 2.69
N ARG A 75 -1.96 3.68 2.42
CA ARG A 75 -0.56 3.96 2.67
C ARG A 75 -0.35 4.57 4.07
N ILE A 76 0.70 4.16 4.76
CA ILE A 76 1.04 4.60 6.12
C ILE A 76 2.54 4.88 6.20
N ALA A 77 2.93 6.03 6.78
CA ALA A 77 4.33 6.39 6.96
C ALA A 77 5.00 5.53 8.05
N VAL A 78 6.23 5.06 7.80
CA VAL A 78 7.02 4.29 8.78
C VAL A 78 8.40 4.93 9.02
N PRO A 79 8.46 6.15 9.58
CA PRO A 79 9.71 6.90 9.67
C PRO A 79 10.69 6.35 10.73
N THR A 80 10.21 5.59 11.71
CA THR A 80 10.99 5.16 12.88
C THR A 80 10.75 3.68 13.21
N ALA A 81 11.64 3.08 14.00
CA ALA A 81 11.47 1.70 14.48
C ALA A 81 10.19 1.53 15.32
N ALA A 82 9.81 2.57 16.06
CA ALA A 82 8.54 2.57 16.78
C ALA A 82 7.35 2.55 15.82
N ALA A 83 7.45 3.24 14.68
CA ALA A 83 6.42 3.24 13.66
C ALA A 83 6.31 1.89 12.94
N THR A 84 7.41 1.17 12.66
CA THR A 84 7.37 -0.17 12.06
C THR A 84 6.79 -1.21 13.04
N ARG A 85 7.14 -1.12 14.33
CA ARG A 85 6.49 -1.95 15.37
C ARG A 85 4.98 -1.70 15.45
N ALA A 86 4.57 -0.43 15.50
CA ALA A 86 3.16 -0.06 15.52
C ALA A 86 2.45 -0.47 14.21
N PHE A 87 3.13 -0.39 13.06
CA PHE A 87 2.61 -0.82 11.77
C PHE A 87 2.20 -2.30 11.78
N LYS A 88 2.99 -3.18 12.42
CA LYS A 88 2.63 -4.60 12.60
C LYS A 88 1.28 -4.75 13.30
N GLU A 89 1.07 -4.05 14.41
CA GLU A 89 -0.21 -4.08 15.12
C GLU A 89 -1.38 -3.54 14.28
N ILE A 90 -1.13 -2.58 13.39
CA ILE A 90 -2.16 -2.02 12.50
C ILE A 90 -2.52 -3.04 11.41
N VAL A 91 -1.52 -3.72 10.82
CA VAL A 91 -1.73 -4.79 9.82
C VAL A 91 -2.69 -5.85 10.37
N ASP A 92 -2.50 -6.28 11.61
CA ASP A 92 -3.32 -7.32 12.23
C ASP A 92 -4.77 -6.88 12.55
N ARG A 93 -5.08 -5.57 12.46
CA ARG A 93 -6.37 -4.98 12.90
C ARG A 93 -7.23 -4.44 11.76
N VAL A 94 -6.78 -4.54 10.51
CA VAL A 94 -7.48 -4.00 9.32
C VAL A 94 -7.58 -5.04 8.21
N SER A 95 -8.58 -4.90 7.34
CA SER A 95 -8.90 -5.88 6.29
C SER A 95 -8.35 -5.54 4.92
N VAL A 96 -7.87 -4.31 4.71
CA VAL A 96 -7.29 -3.88 3.42
C VAL A 96 -5.77 -3.98 3.43
N PRO A 97 -5.14 -4.15 2.26
CA PRO A 97 -3.69 -4.16 2.15
C PRO A 97 -3.11 -2.81 2.59
N LEU A 98 -2.02 -2.87 3.35
CA LEU A 98 -1.29 -1.68 3.79
C LEU A 98 0.00 -1.51 2.99
N VAL A 99 0.24 -0.26 2.59
CA VAL A 99 1.47 0.17 1.91
C VAL A 99 2.35 0.91 2.90
N ALA A 100 3.55 0.41 3.16
CA ALA A 100 4.51 1.14 3.98
C ALA A 100 5.21 2.23 3.17
N ASP A 101 5.17 3.48 3.65
CA ASP A 101 5.81 4.63 3.02
C ASP A 101 7.15 4.92 3.70
N VAL A 102 8.23 4.58 3.00
CA VAL A 102 9.61 4.64 3.50
C VAL A 102 10.34 5.77 2.80
N HIS A 103 11.01 6.61 3.61
CA HIS A 103 11.73 7.77 3.08
C HIS A 103 13.23 7.54 2.97
N PHE A 104 13.92 7.15 4.05
CA PHE A 104 15.39 7.23 4.12
C PHE A 104 16.09 5.99 4.68
N SER A 105 15.37 4.92 5.05
CA SER A 105 15.96 3.78 5.76
C SER A 105 15.58 2.44 5.15
N ALA A 106 16.60 1.68 4.73
CA ALA A 106 16.43 0.31 4.28
C ALA A 106 15.91 -0.59 5.41
N ASP A 107 16.40 -0.41 6.64
CA ASP A 107 15.93 -1.18 7.79
C ASP A 107 14.44 -0.96 8.05
N ARG A 108 13.93 0.29 7.92
CA ARG A 108 12.49 0.57 8.03
C ARG A 108 11.68 -0.11 6.93
N ALA A 109 12.23 -0.23 5.72
CA ALA A 109 11.57 -0.98 4.66
C ALA A 109 11.51 -2.46 5.00
N ILE A 110 12.63 -3.08 5.36
CA ILE A 110 12.73 -4.52 5.70
C ILE A 110 11.79 -4.85 6.86
N GLU A 111 11.85 -4.09 7.95
CA GLU A 111 10.97 -4.29 9.10
C GLU A 111 9.49 -4.16 8.74
N ALA A 112 9.12 -3.23 7.84
CA ALA A 112 7.74 -3.10 7.40
C ALA A 112 7.29 -4.28 6.52
N ILE A 113 8.17 -4.83 5.70
CA ILE A 113 7.91 -6.04 4.91
C ILE A 113 7.65 -7.23 5.85
N GLU A 114 8.56 -7.45 6.81
CA GLU A 114 8.43 -8.51 7.83
C GLU A 114 7.22 -8.31 8.75
N ALA A 115 6.81 -7.06 8.96
CA ALA A 115 5.60 -6.71 9.69
C ALA A 115 4.29 -7.00 8.90
N GLY A 116 4.37 -7.38 7.63
CA GLY A 116 3.22 -7.75 6.81
C GLY A 116 2.74 -6.66 5.85
N ALA A 117 3.58 -5.69 5.49
CA ALA A 117 3.25 -4.74 4.43
C ALA A 117 2.98 -5.49 3.11
N ALA A 118 1.82 -5.24 2.49
CA ALA A 118 1.49 -5.85 1.21
C ALA A 118 2.28 -5.23 0.03
N LYS A 119 2.84 -4.04 0.27
CA LYS A 119 3.63 -3.26 -0.68
C LYS A 119 4.46 -2.24 0.08
N ILE A 120 5.63 -1.89 -0.44
CA ILE A 120 6.39 -0.73 0.03
C ILE A 120 6.43 0.37 -1.03
N ARG A 121 6.49 1.63 -0.60
CA ARG A 121 6.90 2.78 -1.41
C ARG A 121 8.28 3.20 -0.95
N LEU A 122 9.19 3.33 -1.90
CA LEU A 122 10.55 3.83 -1.65
C LEU A 122 10.99 4.78 -2.77
N ASN A 123 11.87 5.73 -2.44
CA ASN A 123 12.73 6.40 -3.42
C ASN A 123 14.17 5.87 -3.24
N PRO A 124 14.73 5.12 -4.21
CA PRO A 124 16.11 4.62 -4.12
C PRO A 124 17.15 5.72 -3.91
N GLY A 125 16.93 6.92 -4.46
CA GLY A 125 17.84 8.06 -4.31
C GLY A 125 17.93 8.61 -2.88
N ASN A 126 17.02 8.19 -1.99
CA ASN A 126 17.02 8.59 -0.59
C ASN A 126 17.74 7.58 0.33
N LEU A 127 18.18 6.43 -0.19
CA LEU A 127 18.91 5.42 0.59
C LEU A 127 20.42 5.68 0.58
N ARG A 128 21.15 5.06 1.51
CA ARG A 128 22.59 5.32 1.73
C ARG A 128 23.49 4.81 0.59
N GLY A 129 22.95 3.96 -0.29
CA GLY A 129 23.68 3.44 -1.44
C GLY A 129 23.03 2.20 -2.04
N ARG A 130 23.69 1.64 -3.05
CA ARG A 130 23.20 0.48 -3.80
C ARG A 130 22.97 -0.76 -2.93
N GLY A 131 23.84 -1.02 -1.95
CA GLY A 131 23.68 -2.17 -1.05
C GLY A 131 22.39 -2.11 -0.21
N ASP A 132 21.97 -0.92 0.22
CA ASP A 132 20.70 -0.73 0.91
C ASP A 132 19.50 -0.99 0.00
N VAL A 133 19.59 -0.60 -1.27
CA VAL A 133 18.56 -0.90 -2.27
C VAL A 133 18.46 -2.40 -2.53
N GLU A 134 19.60 -3.09 -2.68
CA GLU A 134 19.66 -4.54 -2.91
C GLU A 134 19.06 -5.32 -1.74
N ARG A 135 19.42 -4.99 -0.50
CA ARG A 135 18.82 -5.60 0.71
C ARG A 135 17.29 -5.49 0.72
N VAL A 136 16.75 -4.33 0.36
CA VAL A 136 15.30 -4.12 0.30
C VAL A 136 14.65 -4.93 -0.83
N ILE A 137 15.29 -5.00 -2.00
CA ILE A 137 14.79 -5.80 -3.14
C ILE A 137 14.77 -7.28 -2.78
N ASP A 138 15.82 -7.80 -2.16
CA ASP A 138 15.92 -9.22 -1.80
C ASP A 138 14.87 -9.59 -0.75
N CYS A 139 14.67 -8.75 0.26
CA CYS A 139 13.58 -8.92 1.23
C CYS A 139 12.20 -8.88 0.54
N ALA A 140 11.95 -7.90 -0.34
CA ALA A 140 10.68 -7.79 -1.06
C ALA A 140 10.39 -9.02 -1.94
N LYS A 141 11.42 -9.57 -2.61
CA LYS A 141 11.32 -10.81 -3.40
C LYS A 141 11.01 -12.01 -2.51
N ALA A 142 11.73 -12.16 -1.40
CA ALA A 142 11.53 -13.27 -0.46
C ALA A 142 10.11 -13.31 0.12
N HIS A 143 9.50 -12.13 0.32
CA HIS A 143 8.12 -12.01 0.82
C HIS A 143 7.07 -11.89 -0.29
N GLY A 144 7.47 -11.86 -1.57
CA GLY A 144 6.55 -11.76 -2.70
C GLY A 144 5.72 -10.47 -2.74
N ILE A 145 6.25 -9.35 -2.23
CA ILE A 145 5.52 -8.08 -2.15
C ILE A 145 5.91 -7.12 -3.29
N ALA A 146 4.98 -6.22 -3.66
CA ALA A 146 5.27 -5.21 -4.66
C ALA A 146 6.09 -4.04 -4.08
N VAL A 147 6.91 -3.42 -4.94
CA VAL A 147 7.65 -2.18 -4.62
C VAL A 147 7.20 -1.08 -5.57
N ARG A 148 6.83 0.09 -5.03
CA ARG A 148 6.64 1.32 -5.80
C ARG A 148 7.88 2.19 -5.69
N ILE A 149 8.57 2.36 -6.81
CA ILE A 149 9.59 3.39 -6.97
C ILE A 149 8.89 4.74 -7.16
N GLY A 150 9.15 5.69 -6.27
CA GLY A 150 8.64 7.06 -6.41
C GLY A 150 9.80 8.04 -6.42
N VAL A 151 10.24 8.40 -7.63
CA VAL A 151 11.25 9.41 -7.94
C VAL A 151 10.62 10.79 -8.13
#